data_AF-A0A7S1CC77-F1
#
_entry.id   AF-A0A7S1CC77-F1
#
_cell.length_a   1.000
_cell.length_b   1.000
_cell.length_c   1.000
_cell.angle_alpha   90.00
_cell.angle_beta   90.00
_cell.angle_gamma   90.00
#
_symmetry.space_group_name_H-M   'P 1'
#
loop_
_entity.id
_entity.type
_entity.pdbx_description
1 polymer ?
#
loop_
_entity_poly.entity_id
_entity_poly.type
_entity_poly.pdbx_seq_one_letter_code
_entity_poly.pdbx_strand_id
1 'polypeptide(L)'
;VKDEVEAWTPARVVGKLDDGRVHVQVGKRKEDREIPAEDVGNPISSLASLNNPVADMVKMIEVDEASIMHNIRQRFMVDDIYTNIGTILVSVNPFKWIDRLYSREYVDQFMSLQAGDEA
;
A
#
# COMPACT_ATOMS: atom_id res chain seq x y z
N VAL A 1 -4.56 1.19 -11.24
CA VAL A 1 -5.66 0.76 -12.13
C VAL A 1 -6.39 -0.39 -11.48
N LYS A 2 -7.71 -0.51 -11.70
CA LYS A 2 -8.47 -1.61 -11.10
C LYS A 2 -8.01 -2.97 -11.64
N ASP A 3 -8.01 -3.95 -10.76
CA ASP A 3 -7.63 -5.32 -11.03
C ASP A 3 -8.60 -6.28 -10.35
N GLU A 4 -9.02 -7.35 -11.03
CA GLU A 4 -10.02 -8.27 -10.46
C GLU A 4 -9.48 -9.10 -9.30
N VAL A 5 -8.17 -9.36 -9.27
CA VAL A 5 -7.53 -10.20 -8.25
C VAL A 5 -6.97 -9.33 -7.13
N GLU A 6 -6.24 -8.29 -7.50
CA GLU A 6 -5.51 -7.44 -6.55
C GLU A 6 -6.30 -6.20 -6.10
N ALA A 7 -7.55 -6.04 -6.57
CA ALA A 7 -8.37 -4.82 -6.50
C ALA A 7 -7.75 -3.61 -7.22
N TRP A 8 -6.50 -3.29 -6.91
CA TRP A 8 -5.72 -2.20 -7.49
C TRP A 8 -4.27 -2.61 -7.76
N THR A 9 -3.77 -2.26 -8.94
CA THR A 9 -2.38 -2.48 -9.32
C THR A 9 -1.73 -1.22 -9.89
N PRO A 10 -0.45 -0.92 -9.56
CA PRO A 10 0.27 0.19 -10.15
C PRO A 10 0.47 -0.01 -11.66
N ALA A 11 0.24 1.06 -12.42
CA ALA A 11 0.44 1.06 -13.87
C ALA A 11 0.92 2.42 -14.36
N ARG A 12 1.61 2.42 -15.49
CA ARG A 12 2.01 3.62 -16.21
C ARG A 12 1.04 3.88 -17.34
N VAL A 13 0.41 5.06 -17.37
CA VAL A 13 -0.42 5.49 -18.51
C VAL A 13 0.49 5.79 -19.70
N VAL A 14 0.21 5.19 -20.85
CA VAL A 14 0.98 5.35 -22.09
C VAL A 14 0.26 6.24 -23.09
N GLY A 15 -1.08 6.17 -23.15
CA GLY A 15 -1.88 6.99 -24.06
C GLY A 15 -3.38 6.89 -23.79
N LYS A 16 -4.15 7.79 -24.38
CA LYS A 16 -5.63 7.72 -24.42
C LYS A 16 -6.06 7.34 -25.83
N LEU A 17 -7.07 6.49 -25.93
CA LEU A 17 -7.70 6.10 -27.19
C LEU A 17 -8.92 7.00 -27.46
N ASP A 18 -9.31 7.11 -28.73
CA ASP A 18 -10.42 7.97 -29.18
C ASP A 18 -11.80 7.48 -28.68
N ASP A 19 -11.89 6.21 -28.27
CA ASP A 19 -13.11 5.58 -27.74
C ASP A 19 -13.31 5.79 -26.23
N GLY A 20 -12.46 6.59 -25.58
CA GLY A 20 -12.51 6.85 -24.14
C GLY A 20 -11.76 5.84 -23.27
N ARG A 21 -11.12 4.82 -23.86
CA ARG A 21 -10.23 3.89 -23.14
C ARG A 21 -8.82 4.47 -22.97
N VAL A 22 -8.08 3.90 -22.04
CA VAL A 22 -6.72 4.30 -21.69
C VAL A 22 -5.79 3.10 -21.87
N HIS A 23 -4.69 3.32 -22.60
CA HIS A 23 -3.62 2.35 -22.75
C HIS A 23 -2.66 2.47 -21.57
N VAL A 24 -2.48 1.39 -20.81
CA VAL A 24 -1.69 1.34 -19.59
C VAL A 24 -0.71 0.17 -19.60
N GLN A 25 0.47 0.39 -19.03
CA GLN A 25 1.49 -0.62 -18.79
C GLN A 25 1.48 -1.04 -17.33
N VAL A 26 1.09 -2.27 -17.06
CA VAL A 26 0.89 -2.79 -15.71
C VAL A 26 2.16 -3.49 -15.20
N GLY A 27 2.51 -3.20 -13.94
CA GLY A 27 3.56 -3.90 -13.21
C GLY A 27 4.97 -3.74 -13.78
N LYS A 28 5.92 -4.51 -13.21
CA LYS A 28 7.35 -4.47 -13.60
C LYS A 28 7.60 -5.06 -15.01
N ARG A 29 6.74 -5.98 -15.45
CA ARG A 29 6.83 -6.62 -16.77
C ARG A 29 6.32 -5.72 -17.91
N LYS A 30 5.74 -4.56 -17.59
CA LYS A 30 5.14 -3.61 -18.56
C LYS A 30 4.16 -4.32 -19.49
N GLU A 31 3.26 -5.09 -18.90
CA GLU A 31 2.20 -5.74 -19.68
C GLU A 31 1.21 -4.68 -20.15
N ASP A 32 0.98 -4.60 -21.46
CA ASP A 32 0.09 -3.63 -22.07
C ASP A 32 -1.38 -4.07 -21.86
N ARG A 33 -2.20 -3.17 -21.30
CA ARG A 33 -3.64 -3.36 -21.09
C ARG A 33 -4.39 -2.12 -21.57
N GLU A 34 -5.61 -2.33 -22.06
CA GLU A 34 -6.56 -1.26 -22.38
C GLU A 34 -7.70 -1.33 -21.39
N ILE A 35 -7.95 -0.23 -20.68
CA ILE A 35 -8.98 -0.16 -19.64
C ILE A 35 -9.85 1.08 -19.81
N PRO A 36 -11.11 1.05 -19.33
CA PRO A 36 -11.93 2.25 -19.22
C PRO A 36 -11.23 3.34 -18.38
N ALA A 37 -11.44 4.61 -18.72
CA ALA A 37 -10.87 5.72 -17.96
C ALA A 37 -11.35 5.77 -16.49
N GLU A 38 -12.54 5.24 -16.20
CA GLU A 38 -13.12 5.11 -14.85
C GLU A 38 -12.42 4.07 -13.96
N ASP A 39 -11.67 3.15 -14.56
CA ASP A 39 -10.88 2.14 -13.85
C ASP A 39 -9.43 2.60 -13.61
N VAL A 40 -9.11 3.81 -14.05
CA VAL A 40 -7.86 4.51 -13.71
C VAL A 40 -8.07 5.27 -12.40
N GLY A 41 -7.36 4.83 -11.36
CA GLY A 41 -7.34 5.53 -10.07
C GLY A 41 -6.58 6.86 -10.15
N ASN A 42 -6.45 7.53 -9.01
CA ASN A 42 -5.76 8.81 -8.95
C ASN A 42 -4.28 8.67 -9.36
N PRO A 43 -3.72 9.68 -10.07
CA PRO A 43 -2.30 9.70 -10.38
C PRO A 43 -1.47 9.74 -9.10
N ILE A 44 -0.41 8.94 -9.09
CA ILE A 44 0.57 8.93 -8.01
C ILE A 44 1.65 9.97 -8.35
N SER A 45 1.93 10.88 -7.43
CA SER A 45 2.84 12.01 -7.66
C SER A 45 4.30 11.59 -7.74
N SER A 46 4.68 10.50 -7.05
CA SER A 46 6.05 10.00 -7.06
C SER A 46 6.14 8.47 -7.00
N LEU A 47 7.13 7.90 -7.70
CA LEU A 47 7.47 6.48 -7.56
C LEU A 47 8.05 6.16 -6.17
N ALA A 48 8.56 7.16 -5.44
CA ALA A 48 9.07 6.97 -4.09
C ALA A 48 7.94 6.59 -3.12
N SER A 49 6.77 7.22 -3.25
CA SER A 49 5.58 6.92 -2.45
C SER A 49 5.12 5.47 -2.58
N LEU A 50 5.31 4.86 -3.76
CA LEU A 50 4.97 3.45 -4.01
C LEU A 50 5.95 2.47 -3.37
N ASN A 51 7.25 2.82 -3.32
CA ASN A 51 8.27 1.88 -2.87
C ASN A 51 8.58 1.96 -1.37
N ASN A 52 8.09 3.00 -0.70
CA ASN A 52 8.34 3.26 0.71
C ASN A 52 7.02 3.28 1.48
N PRO A 53 6.52 2.11 1.94
CA PRO A 53 5.33 2.07 2.76
C PRO A 53 5.56 2.79 4.09
N VAL A 54 4.53 3.48 4.58
CA VAL A 54 4.58 4.26 5.82
C VAL A 54 3.83 3.56 6.95
N ALA A 55 4.38 3.64 8.16
CA ALA A 55 3.76 3.08 9.37
C ALA A 55 2.53 3.86 9.83
N ASP A 56 2.48 5.17 9.55
CA ASP A 56 1.31 6.03 9.79
C ASP A 56 0.82 6.64 8.48
N MET A 57 -0.40 6.29 8.08
CA MET A 57 -1.00 6.72 6.82
C MET A 57 -1.36 8.21 6.80
N VAL A 58 -1.34 8.92 7.94
CA VAL A 58 -1.42 10.38 7.96
C VAL A 58 -0.21 11.02 7.28
N LYS A 59 0.91 10.30 7.19
CA LYS A 59 2.13 10.75 6.50
C LYS A 59 2.10 10.51 4.98
N MET A 60 1.05 9.86 4.45
CA MET A 60 0.92 9.64 3.01
C MET A 60 0.61 10.95 2.28
N ILE A 61 1.23 11.14 1.11
CA ILE A 61 0.98 12.30 0.25
C ILE A 61 -0.37 12.13 -0.45
N GLU A 62 -0.64 10.94 -0.97
CA GLU A 62 -1.90 10.57 -1.62
C GLU A 62 -2.75 9.70 -0.69
N VAL A 63 -3.98 10.14 -0.42
CA VAL A 63 -4.93 9.39 0.41
C VAL A 63 -6.15 9.04 -0.45
N ASP A 64 -6.04 7.93 -1.16
CA ASP A 64 -7.12 7.32 -1.92
C ASP A 64 -7.14 5.80 -1.67
N GLU A 65 -8.24 5.15 -2.07
CA GLU A 65 -8.44 3.71 -1.84
C GLU A 65 -7.30 2.85 -2.40
N ALA A 66 -6.79 3.18 -3.59
CA ALA A 66 -5.72 2.43 -4.22
C ALA A 66 -4.39 2.62 -3.48
N SER A 67 -4.09 3.85 -3.06
CA SER A 67 -2.88 4.18 -2.29
C SER A 67 -2.89 3.52 -0.91
N ILE A 68 -4.02 3.56 -0.19
CA ILE A 68 -4.18 2.91 1.13
C ILE A 68 -4.02 1.39 0.99
N MET A 69 -4.70 0.78 0.02
CA MET A 69 -4.60 -0.66 -0.24
C MET A 69 -3.16 -1.06 -0.57
N HIS A 70 -2.47 -0.25 -1.38
CA HIS A 70 -1.07 -0.48 -1.72
C HIS A 70 -0.16 -0.45 -0.49
N ASN A 71 -0.32 0.55 0.39
CA ASN A 71 0.49 0.68 1.61
C ASN A 71 0.32 -0.55 2.52
N ILE A 72 -0.94 -0.92 2.82
CA ILE A 72 -1.25 -2.08 3.65
C ILE A 72 -0.68 -3.36 3.04
N ARG A 73 -0.84 -3.55 1.73
CA ARG A 73 -0.31 -4.74 1.03
C ARG A 73 1.22 -4.81 1.12
N GLN A 74 1.94 -3.71 0.87
CA GLN A 74 3.40 -3.70 0.96
C GLN A 74 3.89 -4.05 2.37
N ARG A 75 3.26 -3.50 3.42
CA ARG A 75 3.59 -3.80 4.82
C ARG A 75 3.30 -5.27 5.16
N PHE A 76 2.15 -5.78 4.75
CA PHE A 76 1.77 -7.17 4.95
C PHE A 76 2.74 -8.16 4.28
N MET A 77 3.25 -7.85 3.08
CA MET A 77 4.21 -8.71 2.37
C MET A 77 5.55 -8.87 3.10
N VAL A 78 5.87 -7.99 4.05
CA VAL A 78 7.09 -8.04 4.88
C VAL A 78 6.78 -8.34 6.35
N ASP A 79 5.63 -8.95 6.62
CA ASP A 79 5.16 -9.35 7.97
C ASP A 79 4.92 -8.18 8.94
N ASP A 80 4.75 -6.97 8.42
CA ASP A 80 4.33 -5.80 9.19
C ASP A 80 2.80 -5.64 9.13
N ILE A 81 2.13 -6.19 10.13
CA ILE A 81 0.66 -6.34 10.14
C ILE A 81 -0.09 -5.20 10.82
N TYR A 82 0.63 -4.23 11.40
CA TYR A 82 0.08 -3.12 12.18
C TYR A 82 0.35 -1.81 11.44
N THR A 83 -0.70 -1.04 11.16
CA THR A 83 -0.57 0.24 10.44
C THR A 83 -1.42 1.30 11.11
N ASN A 84 -0.80 2.42 11.47
CA ASN A 84 -1.48 3.56 12.09
C ASN A 84 -2.19 4.41 11.03
N ILE A 85 -3.30 5.01 11.46
CA ILE A 85 -4.02 6.08 10.77
C ILE A 85 -4.28 7.14 11.83
N GLY A 86 -3.26 7.96 12.11
CA GLY A 86 -3.28 8.89 13.23
C GLY A 86 -3.51 8.14 14.55
N THR A 87 -4.69 8.29 15.14
CA THR A 87 -5.06 7.67 16.41
C THR A 87 -5.68 6.27 16.29
N ILE A 88 -5.96 5.83 15.06
CA ILE A 88 -6.56 4.51 14.81
C ILE A 88 -5.46 3.54 14.41
N LEU A 89 -5.51 2.31 14.93
CA LEU A 89 -4.63 1.22 14.51
C LEU A 89 -5.41 0.22 13.66
N VAL A 90 -4.89 -0.06 12.46
CA VAL A 90 -5.38 -1.13 11.58
C VAL A 90 -4.49 -2.36 11.76
N SER A 91 -5.11 -3.53 11.94
CA SER A 91 -4.42 -4.82 12.03
C SER A 91 -4.95 -5.78 10.96
N VAL A 92 -4.03 -6.41 10.22
CA VAL A 92 -4.36 -7.42 9.21
C VAL A 92 -3.96 -8.81 9.72
N ASN A 93 -4.88 -9.76 9.73
CA ASN A 93 -4.58 -11.11 10.21
C ASN A 93 -3.61 -11.84 9.25
N PRO A 94 -2.41 -12.25 9.71
CA PRO A 94 -1.44 -12.94 8.87
C PRO A 94 -1.78 -14.41 8.59
N PHE A 95 -2.69 -15.02 9.36
CA PHE A 95 -2.98 -16.48 9.33
C PHE A 95 -1.73 -17.37 9.44
N LYS A 96 -0.63 -16.82 9.95
CA LYS A 96 0.65 -17.50 10.22
C LYS A 96 1.31 -16.91 11.46
N TRP A 97 2.27 -17.63 12.00
CA TRP A 97 3.14 -17.12 13.05
C TRP A 97 4.18 -16.17 12.47
N ILE A 98 4.32 -14.99 13.07
CA ILE A 98 5.39 -14.04 12.78
C ILE A 98 6.42 -14.17 13.90
N ASP A 99 7.67 -14.43 13.54
CA ASP A 99 8.73 -14.64 14.53
C ASP A 99 8.91 -13.39 15.40
N ARG A 100 9.10 -13.60 16.70
CA ARG A 100 9.38 -12.58 17.73
C ARG A 100 8.34 -11.48 17.96
N LEU A 101 7.27 -11.38 17.16
CA LEU A 101 6.25 -10.32 17.28
C LEU A 101 5.60 -10.23 18.67
N TYR A 102 5.46 -11.37 19.35
CA TYR A 102 4.93 -11.45 20.71
C TYR A 102 5.93 -12.07 21.69
N SER A 103 7.23 -11.97 21.39
CA SER A 103 8.24 -12.41 22.34
C SER A 103 8.29 -11.47 23.54
N ARG A 104 8.77 -11.99 24.67
CA ARG A 104 8.89 -11.18 25.89
C ARG A 104 9.82 -9.99 25.67
N GLU A 105 10.90 -10.20 24.94
CA GLU A 105 11.89 -9.17 24.62
C GLU A 105 11.27 -8.03 23.82
N TYR A 106 10.40 -8.35 22.85
CA TYR A 106 9.72 -7.34 22.02
C TYR A 106 8.69 -6.54 22.84
N VAL A 107 7.93 -7.23 23.70
CA VAL A 107 6.98 -6.57 24.61
C VAL A 107 7.71 -5.66 25.59
N ASP A 108 8.81 -6.14 26.19
CA ASP A 108 9.61 -5.36 27.15
C ASP A 108 10.22 -4.13 26.48
N GLN A 109 10.71 -4.26 25.23
CA GLN A 109 11.16 -3.13 24.43
C GLN A 109 10.05 -2.10 24.24
N PHE A 110 8.87 -2.54 23.80
CA PHE A 110 7.75 -1.63 23.54
C PHE A 110 7.26 -0.93 24.82
N MET A 111 7.26 -1.63 25.96
CA MET A 111 6.90 -1.05 27.27
C MET A 111 7.93 -0.02 27.76
N SER A 112 9.17 -0.05 27.25
CA SER A 112 10.22 0.91 27.58
C SER A 112 10.20 2.17 26.69
N LEU A 113 9.51 2.13 25.55
CA LEU A 113 9.38 3.26 24.64
C LEU A 113 8.51 4.36 25.26
N GLN A 114 8.84 5.62 25.00
CA GLN A 114 7.97 6.72 25.39
C GLN A 114 6.84 6.90 24.37
N ALA A 115 5.72 7.47 24.82
CA ALA A 115 4.61 7.79 23.93
C ALA A 115 5.07 8.75 22.82
N GLY A 116 5.13 8.25 21.58
CA GLY A 116 5.59 9.00 20.40
C GLY A 116 6.85 8.43 19.75
N ASP A 117 7.54 7.49 20.39
CA ASP A 117 8.66 6.77 19.76
C ASP A 117 8.10 5.70 18.81
N GLU A 118 8.59 5.69 17.56
CA GLU A 118 8.34 4.59 16.63
C GLU A 118 9.27 3.42 16.99
N ALA A 119 8.71 2.21 17.10
CA ALA A 119 9.46 0.98 17.37
C ALA A 119 10.21 0.47 16.13
#